data_AF-A0A495VEK0-F1
#
_entry.id   AF-A0A495VEK0-F1
#
_cell.length_a   1.000
_cell.length_b   1.000
_cell.length_c   1.000
_cell.angle_alpha   90.00
_cell.angle_beta   90.00
_cell.angle_gamma   90.00
#
_symmetry.space_group_name_H-M   'P 1'
#
loop_
_entity.id
_entity.type
_entity.pdbx_description
1 polymer ?
#
loop_
_entity_poly.entity_id
_entity_poly.type
_entity_poly.pdbx_seq_one_letter_code
_entity_poly.pdbx_strand_id
1 'polypeptide(L)'
;MIKANWNDCFTDPSRNVSKYVKSINLSAGSGVNITITGTGAADADNKDFFLRAMDSNGDPMSFPTDFGKHIHSWQCGVNKNSDAIAFKYLPSNCVQLAK
;
A
#
# COMPACT_ATOMS: atom_id res chain seq x y z
N MET A 1 25.75 12.42 15.86
CA MET A 1 24.35 12.11 16.15
C MET A 1 23.64 11.93 14.80
N ILE A 2 23.40 10.68 14.38
CA ILE A 2 22.73 10.40 13.11
C ILE A 2 21.24 10.62 13.34
N LYS A 3 20.64 11.63 12.68
CA LYS A 3 19.19 11.78 12.60
C LYS A 3 18.69 10.74 11.61
N ALA A 4 18.27 9.58 12.10
CA ALA A 4 17.51 8.65 11.29
C ALA A 4 16.13 9.29 11.05
N ASN A 5 15.91 9.82 9.85
CA ASN A 5 14.56 10.15 9.41
C ASN A 5 13.87 8.82 9.09
N TRP A 6 12.70 8.59 9.69
CA TRP A 6 11.88 7.38 9.47
C TRP A 6 11.58 7.09 7.99
N ASN A 7 11.70 8.11 7.13
CA ASN A 7 11.44 8.02 5.70
C ASN A 7 12.58 7.37 4.90
N ASP A 8 13.80 7.28 5.43
CA ASP A 8 14.98 6.87 4.67
C ASP A 8 15.08 5.35 4.43
N CYS A 9 14.15 4.55 4.98
CA CYS A 9 14.16 3.09 4.80
C CYS A 9 13.33 2.60 3.59
N PHE A 10 12.48 3.44 2.98
CA PHE A 10 11.52 2.99 1.94
C PHE A 10 11.47 3.82 0.66
N THR A 11 12.20 4.95 0.57
CA THR A 11 11.96 5.94 -0.49
C THR A 11 13.15 6.21 -1.41
N ASP A 12 13.80 5.17 -1.95
CA ASP A 12 14.58 5.36 -3.17
C ASP A 12 13.69 5.11 -4.40
N PRO A 13 13.05 6.16 -4.98
CA PRO A 13 12.19 6.00 -6.14
C PRO A 13 12.96 5.62 -7.42
N SER A 14 14.29 5.63 -7.40
CA SER A 14 15.14 5.30 -8.55
C SER A 14 15.47 3.80 -8.66
N ARG A 15 15.07 2.99 -7.67
CA ARG A 15 15.34 1.57 -7.61
C ARG A 15 14.08 0.79 -7.29
N ASN A 16 13.89 -0.33 -8.00
CA ASN A 16 12.89 -1.30 -7.59
C ASN A 16 13.22 -1.77 -6.18
N VAL A 17 12.22 -1.71 -5.28
CA VAL A 17 12.34 -2.22 -3.91
C VAL A 17 12.70 -3.71 -3.90
N SER A 18 12.16 -4.48 -4.85
CA SER A 18 12.53 -5.89 -5.08
C SER A 18 12.31 -6.28 -6.54
N LYS A 19 12.57 -7.55 -6.89
CA LYS A 19 12.35 -8.07 -8.26
C LYS A 19 10.94 -7.77 -8.79
N TYR A 20 9.92 -7.85 -7.92
CA TYR A 20 8.51 -7.70 -8.32
C TYR A 20 7.81 -6.50 -7.70
N VAL A 21 8.52 -5.69 -6.91
CA VAL A 21 7.97 -4.50 -6.25
C VAL A 21 8.76 -3.29 -6.71
N LYS A 22 8.09 -2.38 -7.41
CA LYS A 22 8.67 -1.12 -7.89
C LYS A 22 8.82 -0.12 -6.75
N SER A 23 7.76 0.08 -5.99
CA SER A 23 7.71 1.07 -4.91
C SER A 23 6.72 0.69 -3.81
N ILE A 24 6.97 1.24 -2.63
CA ILE A 24 6.11 1.15 -1.45
C ILE A 24 5.96 2.59 -0.94
N ASN A 25 4.76 3.16 -1.11
CA ASN A 25 4.48 4.54 -0.76
C ASN A 25 3.46 4.61 0.37
N LEU A 26 3.74 5.40 1.40
CA LEU A 26 2.74 5.75 2.39
C LEU A 26 1.71 6.67 1.75
N SER A 27 0.43 6.28 1.83
CA SER A 27 -0.68 7.15 1.46
C SER A 27 -1.02 8.08 2.63
N ALA A 28 -1.58 9.25 2.32
CA ALA A 28 -1.97 10.24 3.33
C ALA A 28 -3.02 9.73 4.35
N GLY A 29 -3.61 8.56 4.16
CA GLY A 29 -4.62 7.95 5.03
C GLY A 29 -4.15 6.66 5.71
N SER A 30 -2.95 6.66 6.30
CA SER A 30 -2.36 5.52 7.03
C SER A 30 -2.29 4.20 6.25
N GLY A 31 -2.34 4.29 4.92
CA GLY A 31 -2.25 3.15 4.04
C GLY A 31 -0.89 3.06 3.39
N VAL A 32 -0.56 1.88 2.87
CA VAL A 32 0.60 1.62 2.05
C VAL A 32 0.09 1.29 0.65
N ASN A 33 0.52 2.05 -0.36
CA ASN A 33 0.33 1.70 -1.76
C ASN A 33 1.57 0.98 -2.26
N ILE A 34 1.39 -0.14 -2.93
CA ILE A 34 2.46 -1.01 -3.43
C ILE A 34 2.31 -1.09 -4.94
N THR A 35 3.35 -0.72 -5.68
CA THR A 35 3.37 -0.81 -7.14
C THR A 35 4.17 -2.03 -7.59
N ILE A 36 3.59 -2.83 -8.48
CA ILE A 36 4.18 -4.07 -9.00
C ILE A 36 5.03 -3.80 -10.25
N THR A 37 6.03 -4.64 -10.50
CA THR A 37 6.85 -4.62 -11.72
C THR A 37 7.38 -6.01 -12.06
N GLY A 38 7.94 -6.19 -13.24
CA GLY A 38 8.69 -7.40 -13.62
C GLY A 38 7.83 -8.66 -13.80
N THR A 39 6.52 -8.52 -13.94
CA THR A 39 5.59 -9.63 -14.23
C THR A 39 5.47 -9.92 -15.72
N GLY A 40 5.74 -8.91 -16.57
CA GLY A 40 5.53 -8.99 -18.03
C GLY A 40 4.06 -8.92 -18.46
N ALA A 41 3.14 -8.70 -17.52
CA ALA A 41 1.71 -8.59 -17.79
C ALA A 41 1.25 -7.12 -17.70
N ALA A 42 0.63 -6.60 -18.75
CA ALA A 42 0.23 -5.19 -18.83
C ALA A 42 -0.82 -4.76 -17.79
N ASP A 43 -1.61 -5.72 -17.30
CA ASP A 43 -2.64 -5.56 -16.27
C ASP A 43 -2.13 -5.83 -14.84
N ALA A 44 -0.81 -5.98 -14.68
CA ALA A 44 -0.13 -6.08 -13.39
C ALA A 44 1.09 -5.16 -13.26
N ASP A 45 1.91 -5.04 -14.31
CA ASP A 45 3.10 -4.20 -14.28
C ASP A 45 2.76 -2.71 -14.22
N ASN A 46 3.44 -2.01 -13.31
CA ASN A 46 3.21 -0.61 -12.95
C ASN A 46 1.82 -0.33 -12.36
N LYS A 47 1.05 -1.36 -12.01
CA LYS A 47 -0.24 -1.24 -11.33
C LYS A 47 -0.06 -1.30 -9.83
N ASP A 48 -1.02 -0.76 -9.10
CA ASP A 48 -0.98 -0.69 -7.63
C ASP A 48 -2.08 -1.50 -6.94
N PHE A 49 -1.79 -1.86 -5.69
CA PHE A 49 -2.74 -2.29 -4.68
C PHE A 49 -2.37 -1.63 -3.35
N PHE A 50 -3.27 -1.69 -2.37
CA PHE A 50 -3.10 -1.03 -1.09
C PHE A 50 -3.22 -1.98 0.10
N LEU A 51 -2.59 -1.58 1.20
CA LEU A 51 -2.81 -2.06 2.56
C LEU A 51 -3.26 -0.88 3.41
N ARG A 52 -4.33 -1.01 4.19
CA ARG A 52 -4.90 0.07 4.99
C ARG A 52 -5.18 -0.40 6.41
N ALA A 53 -4.72 0.37 7.40
CA ALA A 53 -5.04 0.11 8.79
C ALA A 53 -6.50 0.50 9.07
N MET A 54 -7.20 -0.35 9.83
CA MET A 54 -8.59 -0.17 10.20
C MET A 54 -8.72 -0.16 11.73
N ASP A 55 -9.61 0.68 12.24
CA ASP A 55 -9.95 0.73 13.66
C ASP A 55 -10.92 -0.41 14.06
N SER A 56 -11.35 -0.43 15.32
CA SER A 56 -12.29 -1.44 15.84
C SER A 56 -13.70 -1.33 15.26
N ASN A 57 -14.05 -0.20 14.66
CA ASN A 57 -15.34 0.02 13.99
C ASN A 57 -15.29 -0.43 12.52
N GLY A 58 -14.10 -0.80 12.03
CA GLY A 58 -13.88 -1.14 10.63
C GLY A 58 -13.76 0.10 9.73
N ASP A 59 -13.42 1.25 10.31
CA ASP A 59 -13.17 2.49 9.60
C ASP A 59 -11.67 2.66 9.28
N PRO A 60 -11.32 3.22 8.11
CA PRO A 60 -9.96 3.61 7.78
C PRO A 60 -9.32 4.50 8.84
N MET A 61 -8.15 4.12 9.34
CA MET A 61 -7.34 4.99 10.18
C MET A 61 -6.59 6.02 9.30
N SER A 62 -6.32 7.21 9.83
CA SER A 62 -5.63 8.31 9.13
C SER A 62 -4.57 8.98 10.00
N PHE A 63 -3.45 9.40 9.40
CA PHE A 63 -2.45 10.22 10.07
C PHE A 63 -2.74 11.70 9.78
N PRO A 64 -2.64 12.61 10.77
CA PRO A 64 -2.20 12.39 12.16
C PRO A 64 -3.32 12.00 13.14
N THR A 65 -4.58 12.01 12.73
CA THR A 65 -5.77 11.85 13.60
C THR A 65 -5.74 10.61 14.50
N ASP A 66 -5.24 9.50 13.97
CA ASP A 66 -5.22 8.19 14.64
C ASP A 66 -3.83 7.77 15.09
N PHE A 67 -2.87 8.69 15.08
CA PHE A 67 -1.52 8.43 15.56
C PHE A 67 -1.53 7.98 17.02
N GLY A 68 -0.86 6.86 17.31
CA GLY A 68 -0.80 6.27 18.64
C GLY A 68 -2.01 5.40 19.03
N LYS A 69 -3.06 5.33 18.19
CA LYS A 69 -4.17 4.39 18.40
C LYS A 69 -3.78 2.97 17.96
N HIS A 70 -4.39 1.97 18.58
CA HIS A 70 -4.19 0.58 18.20
C HIS A 70 -4.84 0.27 16.85
N ILE A 71 -4.09 -0.40 15.98
CA ILE A 71 -4.63 -0.96 14.75
C ILE A 71 -5.39 -2.24 15.11
N HIS A 72 -6.65 -2.33 14.70
CA HIS A 72 -7.49 -3.50 14.95
C HIS A 72 -7.33 -4.55 13.85
N SER A 73 -7.32 -4.10 12.59
CA SER A 73 -7.14 -4.98 11.44
C SER A 73 -6.49 -4.26 10.26
N TRP A 74 -6.11 -5.03 9.24
CA TRP A 74 -5.60 -4.52 7.97
C TRP A 74 -6.52 -4.95 6.83
N GLN A 75 -6.87 -4.00 5.98
CA GLN A 75 -7.55 -4.23 4.72
C GLN A 75 -6.54 -4.23 3.58
N CYS A 76 -6.66 -5.19 2.66
CA CYS A 76 -5.85 -5.28 1.45
C CYS A 76 -6.76 -5.26 0.22
N GLY A 77 -6.42 -4.46 -0.79
CA GLY A 77 -7.31 -4.25 -1.91
C GLY A 77 -6.80 -3.33 -3.00
N VAL A 78 -7.70 -2.84 -3.85
CA VAL A 78 -7.42 -1.86 -4.90
C VAL A 78 -8.20 -0.57 -4.73
N ASN A 79 -7.59 0.57 -5.07
CA ASN A 79 -8.27 1.85 -5.01
C ASN A 79 -9.24 1.95 -6.20
N LYS A 80 -10.50 2.28 -5.93
CA LYS A 80 -11.59 2.30 -6.92
C LYS A 80 -11.33 3.23 -8.13
N ASN A 81 -10.45 4.22 -7.97
CA ASN A 81 -10.15 5.25 -8.97
C ASN A 81 -8.66 5.27 -9.37
N SER A 82 -7.86 4.23 -9.08
CA SER A 82 -6.46 4.15 -9.51
C SER A 82 -6.28 3.23 -10.72
N ASP A 83 -5.10 3.32 -11.33
CA ASP A 83 -4.62 2.34 -12.31
C ASP A 83 -4.22 1.03 -11.59
N ALA A 84 -5.23 0.36 -11.04
CA ALA A 84 -5.08 -0.75 -10.12
C ALA A 84 -4.75 -2.06 -10.81
N ILE A 85 -4.09 -2.95 -10.07
CA ILE A 85 -3.81 -4.32 -10.52
C ILE A 85 -5.13 -5.11 -10.67
N ALA A 86 -5.23 -5.93 -11.72
CA ALA A 86 -6.42 -6.75 -11.90
C ALA A 86 -6.57 -7.78 -10.76
N PHE A 87 -7.79 -7.99 -10.26
CA PHE A 87 -8.08 -8.88 -9.11
C PHE A 87 -7.54 -10.32 -9.27
N LYS A 88 -7.42 -10.82 -10.50
CA LYS A 88 -6.87 -12.16 -10.78
C LYS A 88 -5.40 -12.32 -10.35
N TYR A 89 -4.66 -11.23 -10.17
CA TYR A 89 -3.29 -11.23 -9.67
C TYR A 89 -3.18 -11.01 -8.17
N LEU A 90 -4.31 -10.73 -7.50
CA LEU A 90 -4.34 -10.53 -6.05
C LEU A 90 -4.60 -11.87 -5.35
N PRO A 91 -3.93 -12.11 -4.21
CA PRO A 91 -4.29 -13.24 -3.37
C PRO A 91 -5.72 -13.04 -2.84
N SER A 92 -6.38 -14.14 -2.48
CA SER A 92 -7.79 -14.14 -2.06
C SER A 92 -8.09 -13.26 -0.84
N ASN A 93 -7.10 -12.98 0.00
CA ASN A 93 -7.20 -12.07 1.14
C ASN A 93 -7.02 -10.58 0.77
N CYS A 94 -6.79 -10.25 -0.50
CA CYS A 94 -6.50 -8.89 -0.98
C CYS A 94 -7.43 -8.42 -2.12
N VAL A 95 -8.64 -8.96 -2.20
CA VAL A 95 -9.61 -8.61 -3.26
C VAL A 95 -10.62 -7.55 -2.83
N GLN A 96 -10.27 -6.72 -1.83
CA GLN A 96 -11.19 -5.69 -1.33
C GLN A 96 -11.15 -4.44 -2.21
N LEU A 97 -12.27 -3.74 -2.33
CA LEU A 97 -12.32 -2.40 -2.89
C LEU A 97 -12.19 -1.40 -1.74
N ALA A 98 -11.34 -0.40 -1.89
CA ALA A 98 -11.32 0.72 -0.97
C ALA A 98 -12.75 1.31 -0.88
N LYS A 99 -13.30 1.36 0.34
CA LYS A 99 -14.49 2.15 0.64
C LYS A 99 -14.15 3.64 0.55
#